data_AF-A0A7Y2JPI7-F1
#
_entry.id   AF-A0A7Y2JPI7-F1
#
_cell.length_a   1.000
_cell.length_b   1.000
_cell.length_c   1.000
_cell.angle_alpha   90.00
_cell.angle_beta   90.00
_cell.angle_gamma   90.00
#
_symmetry.space_group_name_H-M   'P 1'
#
loop_
_entity.id
_entity.type
_entity.pdbx_description
1 polymer ?
#
loop_
_entity_poly.entity_id
_entity_poly.type
_entity_poly.pdbx_seq_one_letter_code
_entity_poly.pdbx_strand_id
1 'polypeptide(L)' 'MSSDWHGEEGFHLHRHRSPCCGVEMRLNDLIYKWPQGFARWFVSARNVGLGPLTPDEIGSLEAIAGLPLKGIAQMY' A
#
# COMPACT_ATOMS: atom_id res chain seq x y z
N MET A 1 11.03 4.57 15.32
CA MET A 1 9.97 5.47 15.80
C MET A 1 9.91 5.52 17.32
N SER A 2 9.82 4.40 18.06
CA SER A 2 9.91 4.43 19.54
C SER A 2 11.31 4.73 20.07
N SER A 3 12.36 4.34 19.33
CA SER A 3 13.78 4.62 19.64
C SER A 3 14.18 6.09 19.51
N ASP A 4 13.37 6.89 18.82
CA ASP A 4 13.72 8.25 18.41
C ASP A 4 13.12 9.29 19.37
N TRP A 5 12.39 8.85 20.40
CA TRP A 5 11.70 9.65 21.40
C TRP A 5 12.48 9.67 22.72
N HIS A 6 12.83 10.87 23.20
CA HIS A 6 13.67 11.11 24.39
C HIS A 6 12.90 11.86 25.48
N GLY A 7 11.70 11.38 25.83
CA GLY A 7 10.93 11.92 26.95
C GLY A 7 10.56 13.40 26.77
N GLU A 8 10.95 14.25 27.72
CA GLU A 8 10.68 15.71 27.66
C GLU A 8 11.48 16.43 26.56
N GLU A 9 12.57 15.84 26.05
CA GLU A 9 13.39 16.43 24.99
C GLU A 9 12.79 16.22 23.58
N GLY A 10 11.78 15.34 23.47
CA GLY A 10 11.02 15.12 22.24
C GLY A 10 11.67 14.17 21.25
N PHE A 11 11.47 14.40 19.95
CA PHE A 11 12.00 13.55 18.88
C PHE A 11 13.37 14.03 18.40
N HIS A 12 14.34 13.12 18.34
CA HIS A 12 15.69 13.41 17.86
C HIS A 12 15.98 12.66 16.55
N LEU A 13 16.49 13.39 15.56
CA LEU A 13 16.94 12.79 14.30
C LEU A 13 18.35 12.22 14.49
N HIS A 14 18.42 10.92 14.72
CA HIS A 14 19.68 10.19 14.84
C HIS A 14 20.47 10.22 13.53
N ARG A 15 21.80 10.14 13.65
CA ARG A 15 22.69 9.92 12.51
C ARG A 15 22.65 8.43 12.16
N HIS A 16 22.51 8.16 10.88
CA HIS A 16 22.56 6.82 10.32
C HIS A 16 23.62 6.76 9.23
N ARG A 17 24.35 5.64 9.20
CA ARG A 17 25.29 5.33 8.13
C ARG A 17 24.54 4.83 6.91
N SER A 18 24.71 5.49 5.76
CA SER A 18 24.02 5.07 4.54
C SER A 18 24.57 3.74 4.02
N PRO A 19 23.70 2.80 3.57
CA PRO A 19 24.15 1.51 3.06
C PRO A 19 24.81 1.62 1.68
N CYS A 20 24.55 2.70 0.92
CA CYS A 20 25.06 2.88 -0.43
C CYS A 20 26.48 3.44 -0.49
N CYS A 21 26.87 4.32 0.43
CA CYS A 21 28.17 5.01 0.38
C CYS A 21 28.85 5.17 1.74
N GLY A 22 28.24 4.67 2.83
CA GLY A 22 28.84 4.67 4.16
C GLY A 22 28.94 6.05 4.82
N VAL A 23 28.25 7.05 4.28
CA VAL A 23 28.23 8.43 4.78
C VAL A 23 27.24 8.54 5.94
N GLU A 24 27.65 9.23 7.02
CA GLU A 24 26.78 9.58 8.14
C GLU A 24 25.80 10.69 7.74
N MET A 25 24.50 10.44 7.88
CA MET A 25 23.43 11.38 7.52
C MET A 25 22.27 11.33 8.52
N ARG A 26 21.60 12.47 8.72
CA ARG A 26 20.31 12.54 9.43
C ARG A 26 19.18 12.60 8.40
N LEU A 27 17.96 12.28 8.83
CA LEU A 27 16.78 12.32 7.95
C LEU A 27 16.58 13.71 7.30
N ASN A 28 16.82 14.78 8.04
CA ASN A 28 16.68 16.15 7.56
C ASN A 28 17.80 16.61 6.62
N ASP A 29 18.90 15.85 6.51
CA ASP A 29 20.00 16.14 5.58
C ASP A 29 19.72 15.62 4.16
N LEU A 30 18.67 14.80 4.00
CA LEU A 30 18.31 14.23 2.71
C LEU A 30 17.76 15.30 1.77
N ILE A 31 18.37 15.41 0.59
CA ILE A 31 17.90 16.30 -0.47
C ILE A 31 16.76 15.58 -1.21
N TYR A 32 15.52 15.93 -0.89
CA TYR A 32 14.33 15.43 -1.57
C TYR A 32 14.18 16.06 -2.96
N LYS A 33 14.90 15.54 -3.96
CA LYS A 33 14.73 15.89 -5.37
C LYS A 33 13.81 14.87 -6.06
N TRP A 34 12.78 15.37 -6.74
CA TRP A 34 11.91 14.56 -7.59
C TRP A 34 12.75 13.86 -8.68
N PRO A 35 12.50 12.58 -9.04
CA PRO A 35 11.37 11.73 -8.67
C PRO A 35 11.72 10.68 -7.61
N GLN A 36 12.14 11.07 -6.40
CA GLN A 36 12.23 10.09 -5.31
C GLN A 36 10.85 9.85 -4.69
N GLY A 37 10.05 9.02 -5.37
CA GLY A 37 8.78 8.54 -4.84
C GLY A 37 9.02 7.46 -3.79
N PHE A 38 8.83 7.78 -2.51
CA PHE A 38 8.54 6.76 -1.50
C PHE A 38 7.14 6.20 -1.78
N ALA A 39 7.02 5.36 -2.81
CA ALA A 39 5.76 4.70 -3.12
C ALA A 39 5.54 3.56 -2.12
N ARG A 40 4.50 3.67 -1.29
CA ARG A 40 3.92 2.50 -0.64
C ARG A 40 3.32 1.63 -1.75
N TRP A 41 4.05 0.60 -2.16
CA TRP A 41 3.46 -0.47 -2.94
C TRP A 41 2.84 -1.49 -1.99
N PHE A 42 1.67 -1.99 -2.34
CA PHE A 42 1.07 -3.13 -1.67
C PHE A 42 0.60 -4.11 -2.75
N VAL A 43 0.78 -5.40 -2.48
CA VAL A 43 0.23 -6.46 -3.31
C VAL A 43 -1.00 -6.98 -2.58
N SER A 44 -2.15 -6.96 -3.25
CA SER A 44 -3.36 -7.60 -2.74
C SER A 44 -3.90 -8.54 -3.79
N ALA A 45 -4.14 -9.78 -3.40
CA ALA A 45 -4.92 -10.72 -4.20
C ALA A 45 -6.35 -10.75 -3.64
N ARG A 46 -7.34 -10.41 -4.47
CA ARG A 46 -8.76 -10.53 -4.12
C ARG A 46 -9.35 -11.70 -4.88
N ASN A 47 -10.23 -12.46 -4.24
CA ASN A 47 -10.99 -13.54 -4.85
C ASN A 47 -10.09 -14.61 -5.51
N VAL A 48 -9.03 -15.02 -4.81
CA VAL A 48 -8.07 -16.01 -5.33
C VAL A 48 -8.77 -17.35 -5.57
N GLY A 49 -8.66 -17.88 -6.79
CA GLY A 49 -9.30 -19.13 -7.19
C GLY A 49 -10.76 -19.01 -7.61
N LEU A 50 -11.35 -17.81 -7.53
CA LEU A 50 -12.67 -17.54 -8.09
C LEU A 50 -12.53 -17.11 -9.55
N GLY A 51 -13.20 -17.86 -10.44
CA GLY A 51 -13.37 -17.51 -11.83
C GLY A 51 -14.52 -16.50 -12.03
N PRO A 52 -14.94 -16.29 -13.29
CA PRO A 52 -16.16 -15.55 -13.58
C PRO A 52 -17.36 -16.14 -12.83
N LEU A 53 -18.26 -15.27 -12.35
CA LEU A 53 -19.53 -15.72 -11.76
C LEU A 53 -20.30 -16.55 -12.78
N THR A 54 -20.85 -17.66 -12.30
CA THR A 54 -21.73 -18.53 -13.08
C THR A 54 -23.10 -17.86 -13.29
N PRO A 55 -23.88 -18.31 -14.29
CA PRO A 55 -25.24 -17.80 -14.51
C PRO A 55 -26.14 -17.89 -13.27
N ASP A 56 -26.03 -18.97 -12.49
CA ASP A 56 -26.85 -19.18 -11.29
C ASP A 56 -26.48 -18.21 -10.15
N GLU A 57 -25.19 -17.92 -10.00
CA GLU A 57 -24.70 -16.92 -9.05
C GLU A 57 -25.15 -15.52 -9.46
N ILE A 58 -25.11 -15.19 -10.75
CA ILE A 58 -25.64 -13.92 -11.27
C ILE A 58 -27.15 -13.83 -11.00
N GLY A 59 -27.92 -14.89 -11.30
CA GLY A 59 -29.36 -14.91 -11.05
C GLY A 59 -29.72 -14.73 -9.57
N SER A 60 -28.92 -15.32 -8.67
CA SER A 60 -29.08 -15.13 -7.22
C SER A 60 -28.86 -13.68 -6.81
N LEU A 61 -27.86 -13.01 -7.39
CA LEU A 61 -27.58 -11.60 -7.15
C LEU A 61 -28.65 -10.68 -7.75
N GLU A 62 -29.15 -10.99 -8.94
CA GLU A 62 -30.24 -10.26 -9.60
C GLU A 62 -31.54 -10.33 -8.80
N ALA A 63 -31.86 -11.51 -8.24
CA ALA A 63 -33.03 -11.68 -7.37
C ALA A 63 -32.96 -10.81 -6.11
N ILE A 64 -31.77 -10.68 -5.51
CA ILE A 64 -31.53 -9.82 -4.35
C ILE A 64 -31.57 -8.33 -4.76
N ALA A 65 -30.98 -7.99 -5.90
CA ALA A 65 -30.92 -6.61 -6.39
C ALA A 65 -32.26 -6.11 -6.95
N GLY A 66 -33.15 -7.02 -7.35
CA GLY A 66 -34.43 -6.71 -7.99
C GLY A 66 -34.29 -6.17 -9.41
N LEU A 67 -33.13 -6.33 -10.04
CA LEU A 67 -32.83 -5.81 -11.37
C LEU A 67 -31.75 -6.64 -12.07
N PRO A 68 -31.70 -6.63 -13.42
CA PRO A 68 -30.67 -7.33 -14.17
C PRO A 68 -29.28 -6.74 -13.93
N LEU A 69 -28.28 -7.60 -13.77
CA LEU A 69 -26.91 -7.23 -13.47
C LEU A 69 -25.99 -7.54 -14.65
N LYS A 70 -24.97 -6.70 -14.85
CA LYS A 70 -23.93 -6.92 -15.86
C LYS A 70 -22.60 -7.15 -15.17
N GLY A 71 -22.07 -8.36 -15.30
CA GLY A 71 -20.73 -8.69 -14.80
C GLY A 71 -19.65 -7.87 -15.51
N ILE A 72 -18.74 -7.28 -14.72
CA ILE A 72 -17.54 -6.60 -15.21
C ILE A 72 -16.33 -7.35 -14.68
N ALA A 73 -15.55 -7.95 -15.58
CA ALA A 73 -14.31 -8.62 -15.21
C ALA A 73 -13.17 -7.60 -15.11
N GLN A 74 -12.49 -7.55 -13.97
CA GLN A 74 -11.22 -6.82 -13.82
C GLN A 74 -10.07 -7.82 -13.91
N MET A 75 -9.31 -7.76 -15.01
CA MET A 75 -8.07 -8.50 -15.17
C MET A 75 -6.93 -7.64 -14.60
N TYR A 76 -6.16 -8.20 -13.66
CA TYR A 76 -4.94 -7.60 -13.10
C TYR A 76 -3.71 -8.27 -13.70
#